data_AF-A0A946QS90-F1
#
_entry.id   AF-A0A946QS90-F1
#
_cell.length_a   1.000
_cell.length_b   1.000
_cell.length_c   1.000
_cell.angle_alpha   90.00
_cell.angle_beta   90.00
_cell.angle_gamma   90.00
#
_symmetry.space_group_name_H-M   'P 1'
#
loop_
_entity.id
_entity.type
_entity.pdbx_description
1 polymer ?
#
loop_
_entity_poly.entity_id
_entity_poly.type
_entity_poly.pdbx_seq_one_letter_code
_entity_poly.pdbx_strand_id
1 'polypeptide(L)'
;MNQKTYNLIITIFLFGLGFTACNHSNKKQLPISENEEKILTDSLLDLVQYQTFQYFWDGAEPTSGMARERIHLDNSYPQNDQNVITLGGSGFGVMAILVGIERRFITREQALKRYQKIVDYLGKADRFHGVWPHWLNGETGKVRPFSNKDDGGDLVETAFMIHGLLTVAEYYRSGNEEEQQLVKDITKLWEEVEWDWHTKCGEDVLYWHWSPNFGWEMNFPVGGYNECLIMYVLAASSPTHPINPSVYHKGWALNGAIANDTVYYGLNTILNFYEHDEDPIGSLFWAHYSYLGLNPKGLTDKYADYWELNKNHATIHYKYSLDNPKGYKGYGEKQWGFTSSYSMNGYAGHRPGERDLGVISPTAALSSFPYTPTESMQFLKYLYTEADSLVGKYGPYDAYNQTTGWYLPRYLAIDQGPIPVMIENHRTGLIWNLFMKNEDVQVGLKKLGFSYSQVK
;
A
#
# COMPACT_ATOMS: atom_id res chain seq x y z
N MET A 1 -16.38 51.27 65.22
CA MET A 1 -17.64 52.02 65.32
C MET A 1 -18.52 51.67 64.13
N ASN A 2 -19.62 50.97 64.43
CA ASN A 2 -20.92 50.89 63.73
C ASN A 2 -21.01 50.33 62.29
N GLN A 3 -21.25 49.02 62.25
CA GLN A 3 -22.30 48.38 61.44
C GLN A 3 -23.64 49.13 61.56
N LYS A 4 -24.37 49.28 60.44
CA LYS A 4 -25.83 49.26 60.42
C LYS A 4 -26.36 48.54 59.18
N THR A 5 -26.88 47.35 59.44
CA THR A 5 -27.91 46.62 58.69
C THR A 5 -29.22 47.40 58.58
N TYR A 6 -29.96 47.21 57.48
CA TYR A 6 -31.43 47.22 57.47
C TYR A 6 -31.98 46.15 56.54
N ASN A 7 -32.91 45.36 57.07
CA ASN A 7 -33.65 44.27 56.44
C ASN A 7 -35.05 44.74 55.99
N LEU A 8 -35.46 44.26 54.81
CA LEU A 8 -36.74 43.60 54.46
C LEU A 8 -38.10 44.34 54.62
N ILE A 9 -38.90 44.43 53.54
CA ILE A 9 -40.18 43.70 53.28
C ILE A 9 -41.02 44.32 52.11
N ILE A 10 -41.21 43.50 51.06
CA ILE A 10 -42.41 43.14 50.24
C ILE A 10 -43.39 44.23 49.71
N THR A 11 -43.56 44.25 48.37
CA THR A 11 -44.87 44.40 47.70
C THR A 11 -44.94 43.50 46.46
N ILE A 12 -46.04 42.72 46.35
CA ILE A 12 -46.40 41.79 45.26
C ILE A 12 -47.10 42.56 44.12
N PHE A 13 -46.83 42.22 42.85
CA PHE A 13 -47.82 42.34 41.77
C PHE A 13 -47.62 41.24 40.70
N LEU A 14 -48.66 40.43 40.51
CA LEU A 14 -48.86 39.48 39.41
C LEU A 14 -49.31 40.23 38.15
N PHE A 15 -48.77 39.90 36.96
CA PHE A 15 -49.50 39.50 35.73
C PHE A 15 -48.60 39.60 34.48
N GLY A 16 -48.72 38.63 33.56
CA GLY A 16 -48.33 38.80 32.16
C GLY A 16 -47.56 37.65 31.53
N LEU A 17 -48.27 36.57 31.18
CA LEU A 17 -47.83 35.61 30.15
C LEU A 17 -47.62 36.35 28.82
N GLY A 18 -46.38 36.34 28.32
CA GLY A 18 -46.04 36.75 26.97
C GLY A 18 -45.19 35.68 26.32
N PHE A 19 -45.80 34.90 25.42
CA PHE A 19 -45.12 33.97 24.52
C PHE A 19 -43.98 34.69 23.78
N THR A 20 -42.74 34.24 23.94
CA THR A 20 -41.66 34.52 22.99
C THR A 20 -41.22 33.22 22.36
N ALA A 21 -41.47 33.12 21.06
CA ALA A 21 -41.17 31.98 20.24
C ALA A 21 -39.66 31.70 20.21
N CYS A 22 -39.29 30.43 20.33
CA CYS A 22 -37.97 29.93 19.98
C CYS A 22 -37.71 30.22 18.50
N ASN A 23 -36.89 31.21 18.22
CA ASN A 23 -36.40 31.44 16.87
C ASN A 23 -35.21 30.49 16.64
N HIS A 24 -35.50 29.30 16.10
CA HIS A 24 -34.50 28.42 15.53
C HIS A 24 -33.91 29.12 14.31
N SER A 25 -32.83 29.87 14.51
CA SER A 25 -32.00 30.34 13.40
C SER A 25 -31.29 29.13 12.82
N ASN A 26 -31.84 28.59 11.74
CA ASN A 26 -31.11 27.77 10.79
C ASN A 26 -29.89 28.58 10.34
N LYS A 27 -28.72 28.32 10.93
CA LYS A 27 -27.45 28.76 10.36
C LYS A 27 -27.32 28.05 9.02
N LYS A 28 -27.72 28.73 7.95
CA LYS A 28 -27.31 28.37 6.59
C LYS A 28 -25.79 28.37 6.60
N GLN A 29 -25.21 27.18 6.47
CA GLN A 29 -23.80 27.00 6.20
C GLN A 29 -23.55 27.69 4.86
N LEU A 30 -22.73 28.74 4.86
CA LEU A 30 -22.35 29.42 3.62
C LEU A 30 -21.65 28.40 2.72
N PRO A 31 -21.92 28.40 1.40
CA PRO A 31 -21.23 27.52 0.48
C PRO A 31 -19.73 27.81 0.56
N ILE A 32 -18.94 26.77 0.82
CA ILE A 32 -17.48 26.82 0.80
C ILE A 32 -17.06 27.14 -0.64
N SER A 33 -16.14 28.08 -0.82
CA SER A 33 -15.62 28.39 -2.16
C SER A 33 -14.77 27.23 -2.70
N GLU A 34 -14.70 27.07 -4.02
CA GLU A 34 -13.88 26.03 -4.67
C GLU A 34 -12.40 26.05 -4.20
N ASN A 35 -11.88 27.25 -3.94
CA ASN A 35 -10.52 27.41 -3.43
C ASN A 35 -10.37 26.94 -1.96
N GLU A 36 -11.36 27.20 -1.11
CA GLU A 36 -11.38 26.71 0.27
C GLU A 36 -11.56 25.18 0.33
N GLU A 37 -12.38 24.60 -0.57
CA GLU A 37 -12.54 23.15 -0.68
C GLU A 37 -11.24 22.48 -1.13
N LYS A 38 -10.52 23.09 -2.08
CA LYS A 38 -9.20 22.61 -2.51
C LYS A 38 -8.18 22.66 -1.37
N ILE A 39 -8.10 23.78 -0.64
CA ILE A 39 -7.19 23.92 0.51
C ILE A 39 -7.48 22.87 1.59
N LEU A 40 -8.76 22.62 1.89
CA LEU A 40 -9.16 21.60 2.87
C LEU A 40 -8.79 20.19 2.39
N THR A 41 -9.00 19.92 1.11
CA THR A 41 -8.66 18.64 0.46
C THR A 41 -7.15 18.39 0.52
N ASP A 42 -6.34 19.37 0.12
CA ASP A 42 -4.87 19.28 0.18
C ASP A 42 -4.38 19.10 1.62
N SER A 43 -4.97 19.81 2.59
CA SER A 43 -4.61 19.69 4.01
C SER A 43 -4.91 18.29 4.56
N LEU A 44 -6.01 17.67 4.13
CA LEU A 44 -6.38 16.32 4.55
C LEU A 44 -5.47 15.25 3.94
N LEU A 45 -5.09 15.42 2.67
CA LEU A 45 -4.09 14.55 2.01
C LEU A 45 -2.73 14.66 2.70
N ASP A 46 -2.28 15.87 3.02
CA ASP A 46 -1.02 16.09 3.77
C ASP A 46 -1.08 15.42 5.15
N LEU A 47 -2.21 15.51 5.86
CA LEU A 47 -2.38 14.90 7.18
C LEU A 47 -2.27 13.36 7.12
N VAL A 48 -3.03 12.71 6.23
CA VAL A 48 -2.98 11.24 6.12
C VAL A 48 -1.62 10.77 5.60
N GLN A 49 -0.99 11.49 4.67
CA GLN A 49 0.37 11.18 4.21
C GLN A 49 1.37 11.29 5.36
N TYR A 50 1.32 12.36 6.17
CA TYR A 50 2.22 12.55 7.32
C TYR A 50 2.03 11.45 8.37
N GLN A 51 0.80 11.20 8.79
CA GLN A 51 0.53 10.17 9.81
C GLN A 51 0.97 8.79 9.34
N THR A 52 0.65 8.44 8.09
CA THR A 52 1.00 7.11 7.54
C THR A 52 2.50 6.97 7.30
N PHE A 53 3.18 8.03 6.85
CA PHE A 53 4.64 8.08 6.76
C PHE A 53 5.32 7.76 8.10
N GLN A 54 4.73 8.18 9.23
CA GLN A 54 5.32 7.93 10.55
C GLN A 54 5.38 6.44 10.91
N TYR A 55 4.60 5.56 10.26
CA TYR A 55 4.78 4.10 10.39
C TYR A 55 6.22 3.69 10.03
N PHE A 56 6.75 4.25 8.94
CA PHE A 56 8.07 3.93 8.38
C PHE A 56 9.20 4.79 8.97
N TRP A 57 8.85 5.88 9.64
CA TRP A 57 9.84 6.78 10.21
C TRP A 57 10.04 6.57 11.72
N ASP A 58 8.97 6.79 12.49
CA ASP A 58 8.94 6.63 13.95
C ASP A 58 8.62 5.19 14.36
N GLY A 59 7.80 4.48 13.59
CA GLY A 59 7.43 3.08 13.84
C GLY A 59 8.47 2.04 13.41
N ALA A 60 9.51 2.46 12.68
CA ALA A 60 10.56 1.57 12.16
C ALA A 60 11.28 0.77 13.27
N GLU A 61 11.76 -0.42 12.91
CA GLU A 61 12.61 -1.19 13.82
C GLU A 61 13.96 -0.46 13.98
N PRO A 62 14.42 -0.20 15.22
CA PRO A 62 15.51 0.74 15.47
C PRO A 62 16.89 0.26 15.01
N THR A 63 17.13 -1.03 14.84
CA THR A 63 18.45 -1.57 14.41
C THR A 63 18.62 -1.46 12.90
N SER A 64 17.66 -1.98 12.15
CA SER A 64 17.61 -2.01 10.69
C SER A 64 17.17 -0.68 10.07
N GLY A 65 16.33 0.08 10.77
CA GLY A 65 15.61 1.23 10.19
C GLY A 65 14.50 0.83 9.22
N MET A 66 14.18 -0.46 9.13
CA MET A 66 13.20 -1.04 8.20
C MET A 66 11.79 -1.13 8.80
N ALA A 67 10.80 -1.43 7.96
CA ALA A 67 9.41 -1.50 8.36
C ALA A 67 9.15 -2.79 9.17
N ARG A 68 8.60 -2.62 10.37
CA ARG A 68 8.03 -3.76 11.12
C ARG A 68 6.92 -4.38 10.30
N GLU A 69 6.78 -5.69 10.32
CA GLU A 69 5.64 -6.41 9.75
C GLU A 69 4.32 -5.84 10.27
N ARG A 70 4.24 -5.69 11.59
CA ARG A 70 3.04 -5.21 12.29
C ARG A 70 3.38 -4.28 13.43
N ILE A 71 2.52 -3.30 13.67
CA ILE A 71 2.54 -2.47 14.87
C ILE A 71 1.18 -2.55 15.54
N HIS A 72 1.15 -3.04 16.77
CA HIS A 72 -0.04 -3.13 17.60
C HIS A 72 0.06 -2.13 18.76
N LEU A 73 -0.85 -1.14 18.80
CA LEU A 73 -0.85 -0.13 19.86
C LEU A 73 -1.37 -0.67 21.21
N ASP A 74 -2.05 -1.82 21.20
CA ASP A 74 -2.44 -2.56 22.39
C ASP A 74 -1.27 -3.37 23.00
N ASN A 75 -0.09 -3.35 22.37
CA ASN A 75 1.10 -4.13 22.73
C ASN A 75 0.85 -5.65 22.81
N SER A 76 -0.18 -6.17 22.16
CA SER A 76 -0.49 -7.60 22.14
C SER A 76 0.08 -8.25 20.88
N TYR A 77 1.23 -8.93 21.00
CA TYR A 77 1.90 -9.63 19.89
C TYR A 77 1.88 -11.15 20.14
N PRO A 78 0.84 -11.89 19.70
CA PRO A 78 0.70 -13.32 20.00
C PRO A 78 1.87 -14.18 19.52
N GLN A 79 2.60 -13.74 18.49
CA GLN A 79 3.74 -14.45 17.92
C GLN A 79 5.10 -13.93 18.42
N ASN A 80 5.12 -13.01 19.40
CA ASN A 80 6.33 -12.34 19.92
C ASN A 80 7.20 -11.75 18.80
N ASP A 81 6.57 -11.05 17.86
CA ASP A 81 7.12 -10.67 16.56
C ASP A 81 7.22 -9.16 16.35
N GLN A 82 7.16 -8.37 17.41
CA GLN A 82 7.20 -6.91 17.35
C GLN A 82 8.43 -6.36 16.62
N ASN A 83 9.57 -7.04 16.66
CA ASN A 83 10.82 -6.62 16.00
C ASN A 83 11.07 -7.34 14.68
N VAL A 84 10.08 -8.05 14.15
CA VAL A 84 10.17 -8.69 12.85
C VAL A 84 9.88 -7.65 11.78
N ILE A 85 10.74 -7.61 10.78
CA ILE A 85 10.61 -6.72 9.63
C ILE A 85 10.21 -7.54 8.40
N THR A 86 9.43 -6.91 7.52
CA THR A 86 8.98 -7.47 6.24
C THR A 86 9.76 -6.82 5.11
N LEU A 87 10.17 -7.59 4.09
CA LEU A 87 10.88 -7.01 2.95
C LEU A 87 9.98 -6.21 2.04
N GLY A 88 8.87 -6.74 1.53
CA GLY A 88 8.03 -6.00 0.60
C GLY A 88 7.39 -4.78 1.25
N GLY A 89 6.91 -4.89 2.49
CA GLY A 89 6.43 -3.74 3.26
C GLY A 89 7.53 -2.69 3.50
N SER A 90 8.78 -3.10 3.65
CA SER A 90 9.91 -2.15 3.70
C SER A 90 10.24 -1.53 2.34
N GLY A 91 10.03 -2.26 1.23
CA GLY A 91 10.11 -1.72 -0.13
C GLY A 91 9.12 -0.57 -0.35
N PHE A 92 7.90 -0.74 0.15
CA PHE A 92 6.90 0.35 0.14
C PHE A 92 7.33 1.48 1.07
N GLY A 93 7.90 1.14 2.23
CA GLY A 93 8.41 2.10 3.21
C GLY A 93 9.51 3.00 2.67
N VAL A 94 10.46 2.49 1.88
CA VAL A 94 11.49 3.34 1.28
C VAL A 94 10.92 4.32 0.25
N MET A 95 9.86 3.95 -0.47
CA MET A 95 9.13 4.91 -1.33
C MET A 95 8.36 5.94 -0.50
N ALA A 96 7.73 5.53 0.61
CA ALA A 96 7.05 6.45 1.52
C ALA A 96 8.01 7.47 2.15
N ILE A 97 9.27 7.10 2.39
CA ILE A 97 10.29 8.04 2.87
C ILE A 97 10.58 9.13 1.82
N LEU A 98 10.59 8.82 0.52
CA LEU A 98 10.72 9.85 -0.53
C LEU A 98 9.56 10.84 -0.49
N VAL A 99 8.33 10.36 -0.27
CA VAL A 99 7.16 11.23 -0.03
C VAL A 99 7.42 12.16 1.16
N GLY A 100 8.00 11.64 2.25
CA GLY A 100 8.38 12.43 3.41
C GLY A 100 9.41 13.53 3.14
N ILE A 101 10.33 13.33 2.19
CA ILE A 101 11.26 14.38 1.75
C ILE A 101 10.51 15.46 0.96
N GLU A 102 9.76 15.06 -0.06
CA GLU A 102 9.07 16.00 -0.97
C GLU A 102 7.99 16.83 -0.25
N ARG A 103 7.31 16.21 0.73
CA ARG A 103 6.33 16.88 1.59
C ARG A 103 6.95 17.59 2.80
N ARG A 104 8.28 17.58 2.91
CA ARG A 104 9.06 18.26 3.97
C ARG A 104 8.71 17.80 5.39
N PHE A 105 8.31 16.54 5.55
CA PHE A 105 8.15 15.90 6.86
C PHE A 105 9.50 15.62 7.52
N ILE A 106 10.51 15.36 6.68
CA ILE A 106 11.90 15.18 7.07
C ILE A 106 12.82 15.90 6.07
N THR A 107 14.08 16.09 6.44
CA THR A 107 15.08 16.63 5.51
C THR A 107 15.67 15.54 4.61
N ARG A 108 16.18 15.95 3.44
CA ARG A 108 16.89 15.06 2.52
C ARG A 108 18.10 14.38 3.17
N GLU A 109 18.80 15.07 4.09
CA GLU A 109 19.93 14.53 4.86
C GLU A 109 19.49 13.46 5.86
N GLN A 110 18.36 13.68 6.57
CA GLN A 110 17.79 12.68 7.46
C GLN A 110 17.41 11.41 6.68
N ALA A 111 16.79 11.58 5.51
CA ALA A 111 16.44 10.47 4.64
C ALA A 111 17.67 9.71 4.14
N LEU A 112 18.71 10.41 3.66
CA LEU A 112 19.97 9.79 3.21
C LEU A 112 20.58 8.90 4.30
N LYS A 113 20.66 9.40 5.54
CA LYS A 113 21.15 8.61 6.69
C LYS A 113 20.30 7.38 6.95
N ARG A 114 18.97 7.48 6.79
CA ARG A 114 18.07 6.34 6.92
C ARG A 114 18.25 5.32 5.80
N TYR A 115 18.36 5.76 4.55
CA TYR A 115 18.56 4.86 3.41
C TYR A 115 19.88 4.12 3.50
N GLN A 116 20.99 4.82 3.81
CA GLN A 116 22.28 4.15 3.97
C GLN A 116 22.22 3.10 5.07
N LYS A 117 21.56 3.39 6.19
CA LYS A 117 21.35 2.41 7.27
C LYS A 117 20.59 1.17 6.80
N ILE A 118 19.52 1.35 6.02
CA ILE A 118 18.74 0.24 5.46
C ILE A 118 19.57 -0.59 4.49
N VAL A 119 20.31 0.06 3.59
CA VAL A 119 21.15 -0.61 2.58
C VAL A 119 22.33 -1.35 3.22
N ASP A 120 23.00 -0.74 4.21
CA ASP A 120 24.05 -1.38 5.00
C ASP A 120 23.56 -2.60 5.76
N TYR A 121 22.32 -2.55 6.26
CA TYR A 121 21.67 -3.66 6.94
C TYR A 121 21.35 -4.79 5.94
N LEU A 122 20.71 -4.47 4.82
CA LEU A 122 20.35 -5.42 3.76
C LEU A 122 21.57 -6.15 3.16
N GLY A 123 22.70 -5.45 3.03
CA GLY A 123 23.96 -6.03 2.57
C GLY A 123 24.58 -7.06 3.52
N LYS A 124 24.10 -7.13 4.78
CA LYS A 124 24.58 -8.08 5.82
C LYS A 124 23.53 -9.11 6.22
N ALA A 125 22.26 -8.86 5.91
CA ALA A 125 21.15 -9.75 6.20
C ALA A 125 21.27 -11.07 5.40
N ASP A 126 20.60 -12.10 5.89
CA ASP A 126 20.52 -13.39 5.18
C ASP A 126 19.92 -13.20 3.78
N ARG A 127 20.60 -13.79 2.79
CA ARG A 127 20.18 -13.86 1.39
C ARG A 127 20.45 -15.25 0.86
N PHE A 128 19.63 -15.66 -0.10
CA PHE A 128 19.59 -16.98 -0.71
C PHE A 128 19.61 -16.77 -2.22
N HIS A 129 20.76 -16.99 -2.87
CA HIS A 129 20.94 -16.61 -4.28
C HIS A 129 20.64 -15.11 -4.52
N GLY A 130 21.10 -14.25 -3.61
CA GLY A 130 20.83 -12.81 -3.64
C GLY A 130 19.39 -12.40 -3.27
N VAL A 131 18.46 -13.35 -3.15
CA VAL A 131 17.06 -13.12 -2.79
C VAL A 131 16.92 -13.09 -1.27
N TRP A 132 16.20 -12.11 -0.73
CA TRP A 132 15.94 -12.04 0.71
C TRP A 132 14.69 -12.85 1.11
N PRO A 133 14.58 -13.29 2.37
CA PRO A 133 13.39 -14.01 2.87
C PRO A 133 12.19 -13.09 3.10
N HIS A 134 10.98 -13.62 3.17
CA HIS A 134 9.80 -12.81 3.50
C HIS A 134 9.96 -11.95 4.77
N TRP A 135 10.47 -12.58 5.84
CA TRP A 135 10.73 -11.94 7.13
C TRP A 135 12.18 -12.08 7.59
N LEU A 136 12.67 -10.99 8.18
CA LEU A 136 13.92 -10.94 8.92
C LEU A 136 13.65 -10.56 10.37
N ASN A 137 14.44 -11.12 11.28
CA ASN A 137 14.57 -10.56 12.62
C ASN A 137 15.35 -9.24 12.54
N GLY A 138 14.67 -8.12 12.84
CA GLY A 138 15.22 -6.76 12.65
C GLY A 138 16.53 -6.49 13.41
N GLU A 139 16.72 -7.12 14.57
CA GLU A 139 17.92 -6.92 15.38
C GLU A 139 19.15 -7.67 14.84
N THR A 140 18.94 -8.78 14.13
CA THR A 140 20.02 -9.71 13.78
C THR A 140 20.26 -9.88 12.29
N GLY A 141 19.29 -9.51 11.44
CA GLY A 141 19.37 -9.76 9.99
C GLY A 141 19.20 -11.22 9.62
N LYS A 142 18.72 -12.06 10.54
CA LYS A 142 18.50 -13.49 10.31
C LYS A 142 17.10 -13.79 9.84
N VAL A 143 16.98 -14.76 8.93
CA VAL A 143 15.68 -15.23 8.45
C VAL A 143 14.79 -15.63 9.61
N ARG A 144 13.55 -15.14 9.60
CA ARG A 144 12.48 -15.68 10.43
C ARG A 144 11.53 -16.42 9.49
N PRO A 145 11.46 -17.76 9.53
CA PRO A 145 10.61 -18.51 8.61
C PRO A 145 9.16 -18.02 8.67
N PHE A 146 8.56 -17.76 7.51
CA PHE A 146 7.15 -17.35 7.41
C PHE A 146 6.22 -18.56 7.58
N SER A 147 6.70 -19.73 7.15
CA SER A 147 6.10 -21.04 7.42
C SER A 147 7.19 -22.09 7.58
N ASN A 148 6.81 -23.34 7.89
CA ASN A 148 7.78 -24.43 8.09
C ASN A 148 8.73 -24.66 6.91
N LYS A 149 8.30 -24.41 5.67
CA LYS A 149 9.08 -24.63 4.45
C LYS A 149 9.56 -23.33 3.78
N ASP A 150 9.16 -22.20 4.33
CA ASP A 150 9.47 -20.87 3.82
C ASP A 150 10.48 -20.20 4.76
N ASP A 151 11.71 -20.72 4.71
CA ASP A 151 12.88 -20.31 5.49
C ASP A 151 14.04 -19.84 4.59
N GLY A 152 13.75 -19.57 3.32
CA GLY A 152 14.71 -19.20 2.29
C GLY A 152 14.34 -17.90 1.58
N GLY A 153 14.67 -17.78 0.30
CA GLY A 153 14.39 -16.59 -0.50
C GLY A 153 12.93 -16.51 -0.93
N ASP A 154 12.34 -15.33 -0.76
CA ASP A 154 11.04 -14.93 -1.29
C ASP A 154 11.27 -13.90 -2.42
N LEU A 155 11.02 -14.32 -3.66
CA LEU A 155 11.30 -13.50 -4.83
C LEU A 155 10.29 -12.36 -5.01
N VAL A 156 9.05 -12.53 -4.56
CA VAL A 156 8.00 -11.50 -4.69
C VAL A 156 8.29 -10.36 -3.71
N GLU A 157 8.60 -10.67 -2.46
CA GLU A 157 8.97 -9.67 -1.45
C GLU A 157 10.28 -8.97 -1.81
N THR A 158 11.24 -9.73 -2.36
CA THR A 158 12.48 -9.16 -2.92
C THR A 158 12.18 -8.20 -4.09
N ALA A 159 11.23 -8.54 -4.97
CA ALA A 159 10.81 -7.64 -6.05
C ALA A 159 10.24 -6.34 -5.52
N PHE A 160 9.39 -6.37 -4.50
CA PHE A 160 8.86 -5.15 -3.86
C PHE A 160 9.95 -4.31 -3.20
N MET A 161 10.94 -4.93 -2.55
CA MET A 161 12.09 -4.21 -2.00
C MET A 161 12.91 -3.52 -3.10
N ILE A 162 13.32 -4.27 -4.12
CA ILE A 162 14.09 -3.75 -5.26
C ILE A 162 13.32 -2.65 -5.99
N HIS A 163 12.01 -2.79 -6.14
CA HIS A 163 11.12 -1.78 -6.71
C HIS A 163 11.30 -0.44 -6.00
N GLY A 164 11.29 -0.46 -4.67
CA GLY A 164 11.52 0.70 -3.82
C GLY A 164 12.95 1.25 -3.94
N LEU A 165 13.96 0.38 -3.83
CA LEU A 165 15.36 0.79 -3.85
C LEU A 165 15.78 1.41 -5.18
N LEU A 166 15.36 0.85 -6.33
CA LEU A 166 15.65 1.45 -7.64
C LEU A 166 14.99 2.83 -7.77
N THR A 167 13.81 3.03 -7.18
CA THR A 167 13.18 4.36 -7.14
C THR A 167 14.00 5.35 -6.31
N VAL A 168 14.53 4.92 -5.16
CA VAL A 168 15.44 5.73 -4.32
C VAL A 168 16.73 6.04 -5.07
N ALA A 169 17.31 5.06 -5.77
CA ALA A 169 18.52 5.25 -6.57
C ALA A 169 18.31 6.32 -7.64
N GLU A 170 17.19 6.30 -8.38
CA GLU A 170 16.89 7.33 -9.38
C GLU A 170 16.71 8.73 -8.76
N TYR A 171 16.18 8.83 -7.54
CA TYR A 171 16.05 10.12 -6.83
C TYR A 171 17.40 10.75 -6.43
N TYR A 172 18.39 9.91 -6.14
CA TYR A 172 19.74 10.32 -5.73
C TYR A 172 20.79 10.24 -6.85
N ARG A 173 20.43 9.75 -8.05
CA ARG A 173 21.34 9.50 -9.19
C ARG A 173 22.18 10.70 -9.63
N SER A 174 21.73 11.94 -9.41
CA SER A 174 22.51 13.16 -9.72
C SER A 174 22.93 13.95 -8.47
N GLY A 175 22.95 13.27 -7.32
CA GLY A 175 23.30 13.81 -6.02
C GLY A 175 24.80 14.04 -5.77
N ASN A 176 25.12 14.46 -4.54
CA ASN A 176 26.49 14.63 -4.05
C ASN A 176 27.22 13.28 -3.84
N GLU A 177 28.49 13.31 -3.42
CA GLU A 177 29.31 12.09 -3.27
C GLU A 177 28.71 11.03 -2.32
N GLU A 178 28.11 11.42 -1.20
CA GLU A 178 27.45 10.50 -0.26
C GLU A 178 26.18 9.90 -0.88
N GLU A 179 25.40 10.72 -1.61
CA GLU A 179 24.21 10.28 -2.34
C GLU A 179 24.57 9.31 -3.48
N GLN A 180 25.66 9.56 -4.19
CA GLN A 180 26.18 8.65 -5.21
C GLN A 180 26.69 7.33 -4.60
N GLN A 181 27.22 7.36 -3.37
CA GLN A 181 27.62 6.14 -2.69
C GLN A 181 26.40 5.26 -2.37
N LEU A 182 25.31 5.85 -1.86
CA LEU A 182 24.05 5.15 -1.67
C LEU A 182 23.55 4.51 -2.97
N VAL A 183 23.60 5.25 -4.09
CA VAL A 183 23.18 4.73 -5.41
C VAL A 183 24.02 3.51 -5.82
N LYS A 184 25.34 3.55 -5.62
CA LYS A 184 26.23 2.41 -5.91
C LYS A 184 25.90 1.21 -5.04
N ASP A 185 25.65 1.41 -3.75
CA ASP A 185 25.34 0.33 -2.83
C ASP A 185 23.99 -0.33 -3.16
N ILE A 186 22.98 0.47 -3.53
CA ILE A 186 21.71 -0.03 -4.05
C ILE A 186 21.90 -0.81 -5.36
N THR A 187 22.70 -0.26 -6.29
CA THR A 187 22.95 -0.90 -7.58
C THR A 187 23.61 -2.27 -7.39
N LYS A 188 24.58 -2.36 -6.48
CA LYS A 188 25.20 -3.64 -6.11
C LYS A 188 24.17 -4.65 -5.58
N LEU A 189 23.29 -4.23 -4.68
CA LEU A 189 22.24 -5.12 -4.15
C LEU A 189 21.29 -5.61 -5.24
N TRP A 190 20.90 -4.74 -6.18
CA TRP A 190 20.08 -5.07 -7.34
C TRP A 190 20.74 -6.09 -8.27
N GLU A 191 22.01 -5.87 -8.61
CA GLU A 191 22.79 -6.73 -9.51
C GLU A 191 23.12 -8.10 -8.90
N GLU A 192 23.08 -8.23 -7.58
CA GLU A 192 23.35 -9.49 -6.87
C GLU A 192 22.11 -10.42 -6.78
N VAL A 193 20.91 -9.97 -7.16
CA VAL A 193 19.70 -10.81 -7.11
C VAL A 193 19.69 -11.78 -8.30
N GLU A 194 19.73 -13.09 -8.03
CA GLU A 194 19.72 -14.15 -9.05
C GLU A 194 18.28 -14.51 -9.50
N TRP A 195 17.63 -13.65 -10.29
CA TRP A 195 16.25 -13.88 -10.76
C TRP A 195 16.13 -15.15 -11.61
N ASP A 196 17.14 -15.45 -12.42
CA ASP A 196 17.19 -16.63 -13.28
C ASP A 196 17.30 -17.94 -12.47
N TRP A 197 17.90 -17.92 -11.28
CA TRP A 197 17.89 -19.08 -10.36
C TRP A 197 16.47 -19.55 -10.04
N HIS A 198 15.55 -18.59 -9.85
CA HIS A 198 14.15 -18.85 -9.55
C HIS A 198 13.32 -19.39 -10.72
N THR A 199 13.95 -19.71 -11.84
CA THR A 199 13.33 -20.50 -12.92
C THR A 199 13.45 -22.01 -12.70
N LYS A 200 14.01 -22.47 -11.58
CA LYS A 200 14.16 -23.90 -11.24
C LYS A 200 14.78 -24.70 -12.40
N CYS A 201 16.04 -24.41 -12.71
CA CYS A 201 16.76 -25.04 -13.83
C CYS A 201 16.21 -24.67 -15.22
N GLY A 202 15.71 -23.44 -15.40
CA GLY A 202 15.36 -22.90 -16.72
C GLY A 202 13.94 -23.24 -17.19
N GLU A 203 13.02 -23.56 -16.29
CA GLU A 203 11.60 -23.64 -16.62
C GLU A 203 11.08 -22.26 -17.09
N ASP A 204 10.05 -22.26 -17.92
CA ASP A 204 9.44 -21.02 -18.43
C ASP A 204 8.45 -20.39 -17.42
N VAL A 205 8.84 -20.30 -16.14
CA VAL A 205 8.07 -19.68 -15.04
C VAL A 205 9.00 -19.27 -13.90
N LEU A 206 8.63 -18.26 -13.12
CA LEU A 206 9.30 -17.93 -11.86
C LEU A 206 8.62 -18.64 -10.69
N TYR A 207 9.43 -19.21 -9.80
CA TYR A 207 8.99 -19.75 -8.52
C TYR A 207 9.12 -18.71 -7.44
N TRP A 208 8.08 -18.60 -6.61
CA TRP A 208 8.03 -17.62 -5.52
C TRP A 208 9.15 -17.88 -4.50
N HIS A 209 9.35 -19.14 -4.11
CA HIS A 209 10.23 -19.50 -3.00
C HIS A 209 11.34 -20.46 -3.41
N TRP A 210 12.50 -20.33 -2.76
CA TRP A 210 13.56 -21.33 -2.75
C TRP A 210 14.20 -21.40 -1.35
N SER A 211 14.46 -22.61 -0.86
CA SER A 211 15.06 -22.83 0.46
C SER A 211 16.36 -23.62 0.38
N PRO A 212 17.40 -23.29 1.18
CA PRO A 212 18.58 -24.13 1.31
C PRO A 212 18.30 -25.48 1.99
N ASN A 213 17.25 -25.56 2.82
CA ASN A 213 16.87 -26.77 3.57
C ASN A 213 15.82 -27.61 2.84
N PHE A 214 14.92 -26.96 2.08
CA PHE A 214 13.77 -27.59 1.43
C PHE A 214 13.77 -27.47 -0.09
N GLY A 215 14.77 -26.84 -0.70
CA GLY A 215 14.85 -26.62 -2.14
C GLY A 215 13.58 -25.94 -2.68
N TRP A 216 12.91 -26.62 -3.62
CA TRP A 216 11.69 -26.14 -4.28
C TRP A 216 10.40 -26.71 -3.67
N GLU A 217 10.42 -27.27 -2.45
CA GLU A 217 9.25 -27.96 -1.87
C GLU A 217 8.03 -27.05 -1.60
N MET A 218 8.22 -25.73 -1.46
CA MET A 218 7.10 -24.78 -1.48
C MET A 218 6.32 -24.84 -2.81
N ASN A 219 7.04 -25.15 -3.90
CA ASN A 219 6.52 -25.48 -5.22
C ASN A 219 5.40 -24.56 -5.71
N PHE A 220 5.64 -23.25 -5.64
CA PHE A 220 4.68 -22.24 -6.05
C PHE A 220 5.17 -21.51 -7.33
N PRO A 221 4.85 -22.02 -8.53
CA PRO A 221 5.07 -21.30 -9.78
C PRO A 221 4.07 -20.13 -9.89
N VAL A 222 4.56 -18.93 -10.20
CA VAL A 222 3.76 -17.70 -10.16
C VAL A 222 3.13 -17.42 -11.52
N GLY A 223 1.89 -17.86 -11.71
CA GLY A 223 1.03 -17.45 -12.82
C GLY A 223 0.27 -16.15 -12.52
N GLY A 224 -0.19 -15.46 -13.57
CA GLY A 224 -0.99 -14.24 -13.47
C GLY A 224 -2.44 -14.44 -13.98
N TYR A 225 -3.35 -13.52 -13.66
CA TYR A 225 -3.07 -12.21 -13.05
C TYR A 225 -3.21 -12.19 -11.52
N ASN A 226 -2.18 -11.69 -10.83
CA ASN A 226 -2.19 -11.38 -9.40
C ASN A 226 -1.28 -10.15 -9.10
N GLU A 227 -0.88 -9.92 -7.84
CA GLU A 227 -0.05 -8.80 -7.40
C GLU A 227 1.41 -8.82 -7.91
N CYS A 228 1.87 -9.91 -8.52
CA CYS A 228 3.30 -10.20 -8.71
C CYS A 228 3.89 -9.71 -10.05
N LEU A 229 3.19 -8.88 -10.82
CA LEU A 229 3.67 -8.43 -12.14
C LEU A 229 5.08 -7.82 -12.10
N ILE A 230 5.37 -7.00 -11.09
CA ILE A 230 6.66 -6.30 -10.95
C ILE A 230 7.83 -7.26 -10.80
N MET A 231 7.60 -8.45 -10.22
CA MET A 231 8.62 -9.50 -10.11
C MET A 231 9.10 -9.93 -11.50
N TYR A 232 8.18 -10.16 -12.44
CA TYR A 232 8.53 -10.52 -13.81
C TYR A 232 9.18 -9.37 -14.57
N VAL A 233 8.70 -8.13 -14.38
CA VAL A 233 9.31 -6.94 -14.98
C VAL A 233 10.76 -6.78 -14.51
N LEU A 234 11.00 -6.83 -13.20
CA LEU A 234 12.34 -6.71 -12.62
C LEU A 234 13.23 -7.89 -13.03
N ALA A 235 12.74 -9.12 -12.99
CA ALA A 235 13.49 -10.28 -13.47
C ALA A 235 13.93 -10.14 -14.93
N ALA A 236 13.11 -9.54 -15.80
CA ALA A 236 13.50 -9.27 -17.18
C ALA A 236 14.43 -8.05 -17.34
N SER A 237 14.43 -7.15 -16.36
CA SER A 237 15.22 -5.92 -16.30
C SER A 237 16.65 -6.15 -15.77
N SER A 238 16.86 -7.20 -14.97
CA SER A 238 18.17 -7.47 -14.36
C SER A 238 19.31 -7.50 -15.39
N PRO A 239 20.39 -6.72 -15.20
CA PRO A 239 21.52 -6.70 -16.13
C PRO A 239 22.47 -7.90 -15.95
N THR A 240 22.38 -8.61 -14.83
CA THR A 240 23.30 -9.70 -14.43
C THR A 240 22.63 -11.07 -14.46
N HIS A 241 21.38 -11.15 -14.03
CA HIS A 241 20.62 -12.40 -13.87
C HIS A 241 19.24 -12.35 -14.56
N PRO A 242 19.14 -11.96 -15.85
CA PRO A 242 17.84 -11.79 -16.50
C PRO A 242 17.15 -13.10 -16.86
N ILE A 243 15.83 -13.14 -16.72
CA ILE A 243 15.01 -14.21 -17.31
C ILE A 243 14.87 -14.07 -18.83
N ASN A 244 14.55 -15.18 -19.50
CA ASN A 244 14.11 -15.18 -20.89
C ASN A 244 12.67 -14.64 -21.02
N PRO A 245 12.28 -13.96 -22.12
CA PRO A 245 10.90 -13.50 -22.31
C PRO A 245 9.85 -14.60 -22.25
N SER A 246 10.22 -15.85 -22.60
CA SER A 246 9.32 -17.01 -22.51
C SER A 246 8.83 -17.28 -21.09
N VAL A 247 9.63 -16.97 -20.06
CA VAL A 247 9.28 -17.10 -18.64
C VAL A 247 8.06 -16.22 -18.31
N TYR A 248 8.01 -15.00 -18.87
CA TYR A 248 6.85 -14.12 -18.76
C TYR A 248 5.68 -14.62 -19.62
N HIS A 249 5.89 -14.90 -20.90
CA HIS A 249 4.77 -15.19 -21.80
C HIS A 249 4.10 -16.55 -21.54
N LYS A 250 4.85 -17.55 -21.05
CA LYS A 250 4.32 -18.89 -20.77
C LYS A 250 3.97 -19.09 -19.30
N GLY A 251 4.81 -18.57 -18.38
CA GLY A 251 4.61 -18.65 -16.94
C GLY A 251 3.59 -17.64 -16.47
N TRP A 252 3.95 -16.36 -16.42
CA TRP A 252 3.05 -15.29 -15.97
C TRP A 252 1.76 -15.21 -16.79
N ALA A 253 1.90 -15.07 -18.11
CA ALA A 253 0.75 -14.86 -18.98
C ALA A 253 0.02 -16.15 -19.38
N LEU A 254 0.44 -17.30 -18.86
CA LEU A 254 -0.22 -18.60 -19.08
C LEU A 254 -0.46 -18.92 -20.56
N ASN A 255 0.54 -18.65 -21.42
CA ASN A 255 0.45 -18.78 -22.87
C ASN A 255 -0.70 -17.94 -23.50
N GLY A 256 -1.05 -16.81 -22.89
CA GLY A 256 -2.14 -15.93 -23.31
C GLY A 256 -3.46 -16.16 -22.60
N ALA A 257 -3.61 -17.24 -21.81
CA ALA A 257 -4.84 -17.48 -21.04
C ALA A 257 -5.10 -16.43 -19.95
N ILE A 258 -4.07 -15.64 -19.58
CA ILE A 258 -4.23 -14.48 -18.69
C ILE A 258 -5.23 -13.45 -19.24
N ALA A 259 -5.42 -13.36 -20.56
CA ALA A 259 -6.31 -12.38 -21.20
C ALA A 259 -7.78 -12.84 -21.28
N ASN A 260 -8.13 -13.99 -20.69
CA ASN A 260 -9.52 -14.49 -20.64
C ASN A 260 -10.32 -13.76 -19.55
N ASP A 261 -10.68 -12.51 -19.81
CA ASP A 261 -11.42 -11.68 -18.86
C ASP A 261 -12.89 -12.10 -18.68
N THR A 262 -13.56 -11.44 -17.74
CA THR A 262 -15.01 -11.56 -17.52
C THR A 262 -15.63 -10.17 -17.31
N VAL A 263 -16.96 -10.11 -17.27
CA VAL A 263 -17.70 -8.88 -16.96
C VAL A 263 -18.28 -8.97 -15.56
N TYR A 264 -17.96 -7.99 -14.71
CA TYR A 264 -18.52 -7.89 -13.37
C TYR A 264 -18.90 -6.44 -13.06
N TYR A 265 -20.10 -6.22 -12.49
CA TYR A 265 -20.70 -4.88 -12.31
C TYR A 265 -20.66 -3.99 -13.58
N GLY A 266 -20.83 -4.63 -14.74
CA GLY A 266 -20.86 -3.99 -16.06
C GLY A 266 -19.50 -3.48 -16.57
N LEU A 267 -18.39 -3.97 -16.01
CA LEU A 267 -17.03 -3.64 -16.41
C LEU A 267 -16.25 -4.92 -16.74
N ASN A 268 -15.41 -4.86 -17.77
CA ASN A 268 -14.46 -5.92 -18.08
C ASN A 268 -13.36 -5.98 -17.01
N THR A 269 -13.01 -7.17 -16.54
CA THR A 269 -11.88 -7.37 -15.64
C THR A 269 -10.54 -7.22 -16.35
N ILE A 270 -10.52 -7.13 -17.69
CA ILE A 270 -9.35 -6.98 -18.59
C ILE A 270 -8.40 -8.18 -18.59
N LEU A 271 -8.12 -8.76 -17.43
CA LEU A 271 -7.38 -10.01 -17.27
C LEU A 271 -8.20 -11.00 -16.45
N ASN A 272 -7.79 -12.27 -16.53
CA ASN A 272 -8.23 -13.34 -15.68
C ASN A 272 -7.48 -13.27 -14.34
N PHE A 273 -8.21 -13.02 -13.26
CA PHE A 273 -7.67 -12.98 -11.91
C PHE A 273 -7.35 -14.42 -11.46
N TYR A 274 -6.06 -14.71 -11.36
CA TYR A 274 -5.55 -16.06 -11.14
C TYR A 274 -5.65 -16.43 -9.67
N GLU A 275 -6.74 -17.11 -9.31
CA GLU A 275 -6.95 -17.75 -8.02
C GLU A 275 -7.80 -19.02 -8.17
N HIS A 276 -7.77 -19.88 -7.15
CA HIS A 276 -8.45 -21.18 -7.15
C HIS A 276 -9.90 -21.11 -6.65
N ASP A 277 -10.53 -19.94 -6.72
CA ASP A 277 -11.94 -19.77 -6.36
C ASP A 277 -12.75 -19.12 -7.49
N GLU A 278 -14.06 -18.99 -7.27
CA GLU A 278 -15.03 -18.50 -8.24
C GLU A 278 -15.25 -16.98 -8.14
N ASP A 279 -14.47 -16.26 -7.31
CA ASP A 279 -14.62 -14.82 -7.20
C ASP A 279 -14.15 -14.18 -8.53
N PRO A 280 -14.97 -13.31 -9.16
CA PRO A 280 -14.66 -12.76 -10.47
C PRO A 280 -13.51 -11.75 -10.45
N ILE A 281 -13.04 -11.34 -9.27
CA ILE A 281 -12.00 -10.35 -9.11
C ILE A 281 -11.22 -10.54 -7.79
N GLY A 282 -9.92 -10.24 -7.81
CA GLY A 282 -9.03 -10.39 -6.67
C GLY A 282 -9.14 -9.27 -5.63
N SER A 283 -8.38 -9.41 -4.54
CA SER A 283 -8.18 -8.37 -3.51
C SER A 283 -7.58 -7.11 -4.12
N LEU A 284 -7.97 -5.92 -3.62
CA LEU A 284 -7.65 -4.68 -4.32
C LEU A 284 -6.16 -4.32 -4.34
N PHE A 285 -5.36 -4.86 -3.42
CA PHE A 285 -3.90 -4.64 -3.42
C PHE A 285 -3.20 -5.12 -4.69
N TRP A 286 -3.82 -6.02 -5.47
CA TRP A 286 -3.28 -6.45 -6.77
C TRP A 286 -3.26 -5.31 -7.80
N ALA A 287 -4.09 -4.28 -7.63
CA ALA A 287 -4.04 -3.05 -8.41
C ALA A 287 -3.03 -2.02 -7.85
N HIS A 288 -2.32 -2.33 -6.76
CA HIS A 288 -1.45 -1.39 -6.05
C HIS A 288 0.03 -1.80 -6.06
N TYR A 289 0.37 -2.97 -5.52
CA TYR A 289 1.76 -3.27 -5.14
C TYR A 289 2.73 -3.22 -6.31
N SER A 290 2.39 -3.90 -7.41
CA SER A 290 3.19 -3.86 -8.64
C SER A 290 3.22 -2.48 -9.30
N TYR A 291 2.32 -1.56 -8.93
CA TYR A 291 2.12 -0.28 -9.58
C TYR A 291 2.51 0.92 -8.71
N LEU A 292 3.22 0.71 -7.61
CA LEU A 292 3.72 1.81 -6.79
C LEU A 292 4.75 2.66 -7.55
N GLY A 293 5.72 2.02 -8.20
CA GLY A 293 6.66 2.67 -9.11
C GLY A 293 6.39 2.39 -10.60
N LEU A 294 5.93 1.19 -10.98
CA LEU A 294 5.61 0.89 -12.38
C LEU A 294 4.35 1.66 -12.76
N ASN A 295 4.49 2.67 -13.61
CA ASN A 295 3.39 3.56 -13.94
C ASN A 295 2.37 2.87 -14.85
N PRO A 296 1.12 2.61 -14.41
CA PRO A 296 0.13 1.97 -15.27
C PRO A 296 -0.42 2.90 -16.35
N LYS A 297 -0.28 4.24 -16.23
CA LYS A 297 -0.83 5.19 -17.21
C LYS A 297 -0.16 5.04 -18.57
N GLY A 298 -0.92 4.57 -19.56
CA GLY A 298 -0.42 4.32 -20.91
C GLY A 298 0.52 3.13 -20.99
N LEU A 299 0.59 2.28 -19.94
CA LEU A 299 1.30 1.02 -19.94
C LEU A 299 0.41 -0.05 -20.57
N THR A 300 0.89 -0.67 -21.63
CA THR A 300 0.19 -1.71 -22.38
C THR A 300 1.17 -2.79 -22.77
N ASP A 301 0.71 -4.02 -22.92
CA ASP A 301 1.46 -5.07 -23.59
C ASP A 301 0.53 -5.88 -24.51
N LYS A 302 0.95 -7.09 -24.89
CA LYS A 302 0.12 -8.00 -25.69
C LYS A 302 -1.22 -8.36 -25.01
N TYR A 303 -1.29 -8.33 -23.68
CA TYR A 303 -2.36 -8.92 -22.89
C TYR A 303 -3.33 -7.89 -22.31
N ALA A 304 -2.87 -6.70 -21.92
CA ALA A 304 -3.73 -5.72 -21.26
C ALA A 304 -3.34 -4.25 -21.51
N ASP A 305 -4.34 -3.38 -21.33
CA ASP A 305 -4.14 -2.01 -20.86
C ASP A 305 -4.19 -2.01 -19.32
N TYR A 306 -3.06 -1.72 -18.69
CA TYR A 306 -2.92 -1.83 -17.23
C TYR A 306 -3.54 -0.65 -16.48
N TRP A 307 -3.76 0.49 -17.14
CA TRP A 307 -4.55 1.59 -16.56
C TRP A 307 -6.02 1.21 -16.48
N GLU A 308 -6.56 0.66 -17.58
CA GLU A 308 -7.95 0.21 -17.63
C GLU A 308 -8.20 -0.95 -16.67
N LEU A 309 -7.28 -1.93 -16.61
CA LEU A 309 -7.31 -3.05 -15.65
C LEU A 309 -7.47 -2.55 -14.21
N ASN A 310 -6.56 -1.70 -13.75
CA ASN A 310 -6.54 -1.25 -12.35
C ASN A 310 -7.72 -0.32 -12.05
N LYS A 311 -8.11 0.52 -13.01
CA LYS A 311 -9.29 1.40 -12.85
C LYS A 311 -10.57 0.60 -12.76
N ASN A 312 -10.76 -0.41 -13.62
CA ASN A 312 -11.92 -1.28 -13.56
C ASN A 312 -11.92 -2.06 -12.25
N HIS A 313 -10.77 -2.57 -11.80
CA HIS A 313 -10.65 -3.29 -10.52
C HIS A 313 -11.12 -2.46 -9.33
N ALA A 314 -10.61 -1.23 -9.17
CA ALA A 314 -11.05 -0.33 -8.10
C ALA A 314 -12.54 0.06 -8.24
N THR A 315 -13.00 0.34 -9.46
CA THR A 315 -14.39 0.74 -9.71
C THR A 315 -15.38 -0.40 -9.41
N ILE A 316 -15.01 -1.65 -9.72
CA ILE A 316 -15.80 -2.85 -9.40
C ILE A 316 -15.94 -3.00 -7.87
N HIS A 317 -14.84 -2.83 -7.12
CA HIS A 317 -14.87 -2.86 -5.65
C HIS A 317 -15.80 -1.77 -5.09
N TYR A 318 -15.74 -0.54 -5.62
CA TYR A 318 -16.64 0.53 -5.23
C TYR A 318 -18.11 0.18 -5.53
N LYS A 319 -18.41 -0.27 -6.76
CA LYS A 319 -19.78 -0.65 -7.18
C LYS A 319 -20.34 -1.81 -6.35
N TYR A 320 -19.53 -2.81 -6.01
CA TYR A 320 -19.94 -3.89 -5.12
C TYR A 320 -20.31 -3.36 -3.73
N SER A 321 -19.55 -2.40 -3.18
CA SER A 321 -19.90 -1.75 -1.91
C SER A 321 -21.21 -0.95 -1.98
N LEU A 322 -21.49 -0.28 -3.11
CA LEU A 322 -22.76 0.41 -3.33
C LEU A 322 -23.96 -0.53 -3.37
N ASP A 323 -23.81 -1.68 -4.03
CA ASP A 323 -24.84 -2.71 -4.14
C ASP A 323 -25.04 -3.44 -2.82
N ASN A 324 -23.95 -3.70 -2.08
CA ASN A 324 -23.92 -4.36 -0.79
C ASN A 324 -24.78 -5.65 -0.75
N PRO A 325 -24.48 -6.64 -1.60
CA PRO A 325 -25.35 -7.81 -1.77
C PRO A 325 -25.48 -8.67 -0.50
N LYS A 326 -24.52 -8.56 0.43
CA LYS A 326 -24.54 -9.25 1.73
C LYS A 326 -25.18 -8.44 2.87
N GLY A 327 -25.61 -7.19 2.61
CA GLY A 327 -26.32 -6.36 3.57
C GLY A 327 -25.50 -5.94 4.80
N TYR A 328 -24.17 -5.83 4.66
CA TYR A 328 -23.30 -5.40 5.75
C TYR A 328 -23.51 -3.92 6.08
N LYS A 329 -23.44 -3.58 7.38
CA LYS A 329 -23.60 -2.21 7.83
C LYS A 329 -22.43 -1.35 7.36
N GLY A 330 -22.74 -0.13 6.90
CA GLY A 330 -21.76 0.90 6.56
C GLY A 330 -21.34 0.93 5.10
N TYR A 331 -21.43 -0.20 4.38
CA TYR A 331 -21.07 -0.29 2.96
C TYR A 331 -21.88 0.72 2.13
N GLY A 332 -21.22 1.37 1.17
CA GLY A 332 -21.80 2.37 0.31
C GLY A 332 -20.80 3.42 -0.13
N GLU A 333 -21.30 4.59 -0.54
CA GLU A 333 -20.47 5.66 -1.14
C GLU A 333 -19.31 6.13 -0.24
N LYS A 334 -19.51 6.12 1.08
CA LYS A 334 -18.54 6.59 2.06
C LYS A 334 -17.63 5.51 2.61
N GLN A 335 -17.93 4.23 2.42
CA GLN A 335 -17.16 3.14 3.01
C GLN A 335 -17.10 1.98 2.02
N TRP A 336 -15.92 1.75 1.47
CA TRP A 336 -15.67 0.73 0.47
C TRP A 336 -14.20 0.33 0.48
N GLY A 337 -13.87 -0.75 -0.20
CA GLY A 337 -12.51 -1.23 -0.35
C GLY A 337 -12.29 -2.55 0.40
N PHE A 338 -12.07 -3.61 -0.38
CA PHE A 338 -11.86 -4.97 0.11
C PHE A 338 -10.47 -5.41 -0.30
N THR A 339 -9.63 -5.74 0.68
CA THR A 339 -8.32 -6.29 0.39
C THR A 339 -7.85 -7.19 1.53
N SER A 340 -6.78 -7.94 1.26
CA SER A 340 -6.13 -8.77 2.28
C SER A 340 -5.68 -7.90 3.46
N SER A 341 -6.12 -8.25 4.67
CA SER A 341 -5.84 -7.49 5.89
C SER A 341 -6.15 -8.32 7.15
N TYR A 342 -5.94 -7.74 8.34
CA TYR A 342 -6.56 -8.27 9.55
C TYR A 342 -8.07 -8.43 9.39
N SER A 343 -8.61 -9.45 10.05
CA SER A 343 -10.03 -9.80 10.06
C SER A 343 -10.43 -10.30 11.45
N MET A 344 -11.73 -10.43 11.70
CA MET A 344 -12.27 -10.81 13.02
C MET A 344 -11.68 -12.12 13.56
N ASN A 345 -11.33 -13.05 12.67
CA ASN A 345 -10.75 -14.36 13.00
C ASN A 345 -9.29 -14.50 12.55
N GLY A 346 -8.51 -13.40 12.54
CA GLY A 346 -7.09 -13.42 12.18
C GLY A 346 -6.81 -12.54 10.97
N TYR A 347 -6.54 -13.14 9.82
CA TYR A 347 -6.21 -12.47 8.56
C TYR A 347 -6.97 -13.14 7.41
N ALA A 348 -7.45 -12.38 6.43
CA ALA A 348 -8.17 -12.92 5.29
C ALA A 348 -7.98 -12.06 4.02
N GLY A 349 -8.01 -12.70 2.85
CA GLY A 349 -7.97 -12.04 1.54
C GLY A 349 -9.33 -11.50 1.12
N HIS A 350 -9.77 -10.39 1.69
CA HIS A 350 -11.10 -9.83 1.41
C HIS A 350 -11.19 -9.31 -0.03
N ARG A 351 -12.27 -9.67 -0.72
CA ARG A 351 -12.59 -9.23 -2.09
C ARG A 351 -14.11 -9.33 -2.34
N PRO A 352 -14.66 -8.61 -3.35
CA PRO A 352 -16.03 -8.77 -3.80
C PRO A 352 -16.37 -10.23 -4.13
N GLY A 353 -17.46 -10.75 -3.57
CA GLY A 353 -17.88 -12.14 -3.78
C GLY A 353 -17.92 -12.93 -2.47
N GLU A 354 -17.51 -14.20 -2.52
CA GLU A 354 -17.60 -15.13 -1.38
C GLU A 354 -16.67 -14.71 -0.23
N ARG A 355 -15.52 -14.12 -0.54
CA ARG A 355 -14.54 -13.64 0.45
C ARG A 355 -14.87 -12.28 1.08
N ASP A 356 -16.02 -11.68 0.76
CA ASP A 356 -16.54 -10.55 1.52
C ASP A 356 -17.05 -11.02 2.90
N LEU A 357 -16.34 -10.59 3.95
CA LEU A 357 -16.61 -10.90 5.36
C LEU A 357 -17.16 -9.70 6.15
N GLY A 358 -17.61 -8.63 5.47
CA GLY A 358 -18.08 -7.41 6.13
C GLY A 358 -16.95 -6.50 6.62
N VAL A 359 -15.70 -6.79 6.24
CA VAL A 359 -14.50 -6.05 6.65
C VAL A 359 -14.13 -5.03 5.58
N ILE A 360 -13.91 -3.78 6.01
CA ILE A 360 -13.33 -2.71 5.19
C ILE A 360 -11.89 -2.48 5.67
N SER A 361 -10.99 -2.34 4.71
CA SER A 361 -9.56 -2.12 4.98
C SER A 361 -9.14 -0.82 4.30
N PRO A 362 -8.79 0.24 5.05
CA PRO A 362 -8.61 1.58 4.49
C PRO A 362 -7.64 1.66 3.30
N THR A 363 -6.58 0.86 3.30
CA THR A 363 -5.59 0.82 2.22
C THR A 363 -6.22 0.54 0.85
N ALA A 364 -7.26 -0.30 0.77
CA ALA A 364 -7.90 -0.65 -0.49
C ALA A 364 -8.40 0.60 -1.26
N ALA A 365 -9.21 1.41 -0.60
CA ALA A 365 -9.78 2.61 -1.21
C ALA A 365 -8.77 3.77 -1.24
N LEU A 366 -7.95 3.96 -0.20
CA LEU A 366 -6.98 5.06 -0.18
C LEU A 366 -5.84 4.83 -1.18
N SER A 367 -5.32 3.64 -1.34
CA SER A 367 -4.28 3.36 -2.36
C SER A 367 -4.84 3.33 -3.78
N SER A 368 -6.16 3.41 -3.94
CA SER A 368 -6.84 3.57 -5.23
C SER A 368 -7.04 5.04 -5.64
N PHE A 369 -6.48 6.02 -4.92
CA PHE A 369 -6.56 7.45 -5.26
C PHE A 369 -6.27 7.77 -6.74
N PRO A 370 -5.26 7.17 -7.41
CA PRO A 370 -5.05 7.45 -8.82
C PRO A 370 -6.18 7.00 -9.73
N TYR A 371 -6.94 5.97 -9.34
CA TYR A 371 -7.93 5.29 -10.18
C TYR A 371 -9.36 5.81 -9.94
N THR A 372 -9.71 6.05 -8.67
CA THR A 372 -11.04 6.46 -8.20
C THR A 372 -10.93 7.66 -7.24
N PRO A 373 -10.37 8.80 -7.67
CA PRO A 373 -9.99 9.89 -6.77
C PRO A 373 -11.17 10.49 -6.01
N THR A 374 -12.35 10.56 -6.63
CA THR A 374 -13.56 11.11 -6.00
C THR A 374 -14.04 10.21 -4.86
N GLU A 375 -14.13 8.92 -5.11
CA GLU A 375 -14.60 7.89 -4.18
C GLU A 375 -13.59 7.68 -3.04
N SER A 376 -12.30 7.67 -3.35
CA SER A 376 -11.21 7.59 -2.37
C SER A 376 -11.18 8.83 -1.47
N MET A 377 -11.40 10.02 -2.04
CA MET A 377 -11.50 11.26 -1.26
C MET A 377 -12.73 11.27 -0.34
N GLN A 378 -13.87 10.76 -0.82
CA GLN A 378 -15.08 10.66 -0.01
C GLN A 378 -14.87 9.75 1.21
N PHE A 379 -14.20 8.62 1.02
CA PHE A 379 -13.84 7.72 2.13
C PHE A 379 -12.80 8.33 3.07
N LEU A 380 -11.78 9.02 2.56
CA LEU A 380 -10.82 9.73 3.39
C LEU A 380 -11.51 10.79 4.27
N LYS A 381 -12.40 11.59 3.68
CA LYS A 381 -13.20 12.56 4.45
C LYS A 381 -13.99 11.86 5.55
N TYR A 382 -14.68 10.76 5.24
CA TYR A 382 -15.42 9.96 6.22
C TYR A 382 -14.55 9.51 7.41
N LEU A 383 -13.37 8.94 7.14
CA LEU A 383 -12.45 8.47 8.19
C LEU A 383 -12.03 9.60 9.15
N TYR A 384 -11.88 10.83 8.66
CA TYR A 384 -11.37 11.95 9.47
C TYR A 384 -12.46 12.89 10.00
N THR A 385 -13.73 12.71 9.66
CA THR A 385 -14.83 13.56 10.14
C THR A 385 -15.95 12.80 10.83
N GLU A 386 -16.20 11.54 10.45
CA GLU A 386 -17.32 10.74 10.94
C GLU A 386 -16.85 9.47 11.66
N ALA A 387 -15.62 9.01 11.40
CA ALA A 387 -15.05 7.79 11.96
C ALA A 387 -13.61 7.96 12.45
N ASP A 388 -13.28 9.10 13.03
CA ASP A 388 -11.95 9.46 13.52
C ASP A 388 -11.37 8.46 14.54
N SER A 389 -12.24 7.75 15.28
CA SER A 389 -11.85 6.62 16.15
C SER A 389 -11.13 5.46 15.45
N LEU A 390 -11.25 5.36 14.12
CA LEU A 390 -10.56 4.37 13.28
C LEU A 390 -9.18 4.86 12.80
N VAL A 391 -8.78 6.07 13.16
CA VAL A 391 -7.50 6.68 12.81
C VAL A 391 -6.66 6.81 14.08
N GLY A 392 -5.46 6.25 14.06
CA GLY A 392 -4.51 6.34 15.15
C GLY A 392 -3.25 7.11 14.79
N LYS A 393 -2.20 6.88 15.59
CA LYS A 393 -0.91 7.57 15.47
C LYS A 393 -0.27 7.44 14.08
N TYR A 394 -0.48 6.32 13.40
CA TYR A 394 0.16 6.00 12.12
C TYR A 394 -0.82 6.02 10.94
N GLY A 395 -1.90 6.82 11.06
CA GLY A 395 -2.96 6.89 10.05
C GLY A 395 -4.13 5.96 10.40
N PRO A 396 -5.00 5.63 9.42
CA PRO A 396 -6.07 4.66 9.61
C PRO A 396 -5.53 3.31 10.10
N TYR A 397 -6.25 2.65 11.01
CA TYR A 397 -5.97 1.27 11.37
C TYR A 397 -6.25 0.33 10.20
N ASP A 398 -5.67 -0.87 10.28
CA ASP A 398 -5.62 -1.87 9.22
C ASP A 398 -6.99 -2.24 8.63
N ALA A 399 -7.97 -2.50 9.50
CA ALA A 399 -9.28 -2.98 9.11
C ALA A 399 -10.34 -2.79 10.20
N TYR A 400 -11.61 -2.76 9.78
CA TYR A 400 -12.76 -2.70 10.67
C TYR A 400 -14.00 -3.36 10.05
N ASN A 401 -14.98 -3.72 10.89
CA ASN A 401 -16.28 -4.23 10.49
C ASN A 401 -17.38 -3.53 11.30
N GLN A 402 -18.20 -2.68 10.66
CA GLN A 402 -19.25 -1.94 11.37
C GLN A 402 -20.45 -2.78 11.76
N THR A 403 -20.68 -3.90 11.06
CA THR A 403 -21.78 -4.82 11.35
C THR A 403 -21.61 -5.43 12.73
N THR A 404 -20.37 -5.84 13.05
CA THR A 404 -20.01 -6.44 14.34
C THR A 404 -19.46 -5.42 15.33
N GLY A 405 -19.14 -4.21 14.88
CA GLY A 405 -18.48 -3.18 15.70
C GLY A 405 -17.01 -3.50 15.99
N TRP A 406 -16.39 -4.36 15.19
CA TRP A 406 -15.01 -4.81 15.38
C TRP A 406 -14.02 -3.87 14.71
N TYR A 407 -12.95 -3.51 15.43
CA TYR A 407 -11.71 -2.94 14.90
C TYR A 407 -10.61 -3.17 15.92
N LEU A 408 -9.35 -3.16 15.49
CA LEU A 408 -8.18 -3.27 16.36
C LEU A 408 -7.25 -2.08 16.12
N PRO A 409 -6.58 -1.54 17.15
CA PRO A 409 -5.63 -0.44 16.99
C PRO A 409 -4.28 -0.96 16.48
N ARG A 410 -4.30 -1.57 15.30
CA ARG A 410 -3.20 -2.33 14.68
C ARG A 410 -2.97 -1.87 13.25
N TYR A 411 -1.76 -2.10 12.78
CA TYR A 411 -1.28 -1.70 11.46
C TYR A 411 -0.40 -2.80 10.87
N LEU A 412 -0.39 -2.91 9.54
CA LEU A 412 0.56 -3.70 8.75
C LEU A 412 1.36 -2.81 7.80
N ALA A 413 2.65 -3.11 7.60
CA ALA A 413 3.49 -2.34 6.68
C ALA A 413 2.96 -2.36 5.24
N ILE A 414 2.50 -3.53 4.81
CA ILE A 414 2.02 -3.78 3.45
C ILE A 414 0.72 -3.02 3.15
N ASP A 415 -0.03 -2.63 4.19
CA ASP A 415 -1.26 -1.85 4.06
C ASP A 415 -0.98 -0.35 4.25
N GLN A 416 -0.10 0.03 5.18
CA GLN A 416 0.26 1.43 5.38
C GLN A 416 1.14 1.98 4.24
N GLY A 417 1.99 1.17 3.63
CA GLY A 417 3.00 1.61 2.65
C GLY A 417 2.41 2.17 1.36
N PRO A 418 1.47 1.47 0.72
CA PRO A 418 0.84 1.93 -0.52
C PRO A 418 0.06 3.24 -0.37
N ILE A 419 -0.47 3.57 0.82
CA ILE A 419 -1.33 4.75 1.03
C ILE A 419 -0.62 6.07 0.67
N PRO A 420 0.48 6.47 1.34
CA PRO A 420 1.15 7.73 1.04
C PRO A 420 1.77 7.74 -0.36
N VAL A 421 2.22 6.58 -0.85
CA VAL A 421 2.85 6.41 -2.17
C VAL A 421 1.83 6.64 -3.30
N MET A 422 0.66 6.01 -3.22
CA MET A 422 -0.37 6.15 -4.26
C MET A 422 -1.08 7.51 -4.18
N ILE A 423 -1.22 8.09 -2.99
CA ILE A 423 -1.61 9.50 -2.87
C ILE A 423 -0.59 10.40 -3.57
N GLU A 424 0.71 10.19 -3.36
CA GLU A 424 1.73 11.01 -4.00
C GLU A 424 1.74 10.84 -5.53
N ASN A 425 1.59 9.61 -6.02
CA ASN A 425 1.43 9.35 -7.45
C ASN A 425 0.19 10.01 -8.05
N HIS A 426 -0.92 10.04 -7.31
CA HIS A 426 -2.11 10.78 -7.72
C HIS A 426 -1.84 12.29 -7.81
N ARG A 427 -1.16 12.87 -6.82
CA ARG A 427 -0.91 14.32 -6.72
C ARG A 427 0.14 14.82 -7.72
N THR A 428 1.24 14.11 -7.88
CA THR A 428 2.43 14.59 -8.62
C THR A 428 3.03 13.55 -9.57
N GLY A 429 2.67 12.27 -9.43
CA GLY A 429 3.30 11.18 -10.18
C GLY A 429 4.76 10.92 -9.77
N LEU A 430 5.22 11.41 -8.61
CA LEU A 430 6.63 11.38 -8.20
C LEU A 430 7.27 9.99 -8.33
N ILE A 431 6.68 8.98 -7.68
CA ILE A 431 7.29 7.64 -7.55
C ILE A 431 7.28 6.95 -8.92
N TRP A 432 6.19 7.08 -9.68
CA TRP A 432 6.10 6.68 -11.08
C TRP A 432 7.19 7.31 -11.95
N ASN A 433 7.35 8.63 -11.88
CA ASN A 433 8.32 9.36 -12.69
C ASN A 433 9.76 9.00 -12.34
N LEU A 434 10.04 8.64 -11.08
CA LEU A 434 11.36 8.20 -10.65
C LEU A 434 11.64 6.78 -11.14
N PHE A 435 10.79 5.81 -10.82
CA PHE A 435 11.04 4.42 -11.17
C PHE A 435 11.13 4.20 -12.70
N MET A 436 10.25 4.85 -13.47
CA MET A 436 10.22 4.70 -14.93
C MET A 436 11.43 5.34 -15.64
N LYS A 437 12.25 6.15 -14.96
CA LYS A 437 13.52 6.67 -15.50
C LYS A 437 14.64 5.64 -15.50
N ASN A 438 14.54 4.60 -14.70
CA ASN A 438 15.59 3.59 -14.58
C ASN A 438 15.78 2.84 -15.90
N GLU A 439 17.00 2.84 -16.43
CA GLU A 439 17.31 2.29 -17.76
C GLU A 439 17.13 0.78 -17.85
N ASP A 440 17.50 0.04 -16.79
CA ASP A 440 17.33 -1.42 -16.72
C ASP A 440 15.84 -1.79 -16.81
N VAL A 441 14.99 -1.05 -16.08
CA VAL A 441 13.52 -1.23 -16.13
C VAL A 441 12.98 -1.00 -17.54
N GLN A 442 13.44 0.04 -18.23
CA GLN A 442 13.02 0.31 -19.61
C GLN A 442 13.45 -0.81 -20.56
N VAL A 443 14.65 -1.36 -20.38
CA VAL A 443 15.15 -2.51 -21.14
C VAL A 443 14.29 -3.75 -20.89
N GLY A 444 13.97 -4.05 -19.63
CA GLY A 444 13.12 -5.19 -19.26
C GLY A 444 11.70 -5.08 -19.82
N LEU A 445 11.06 -3.91 -19.68
CA LEU A 445 9.75 -3.64 -20.26
C LEU A 445 9.74 -3.88 -21.78
N LYS A 446 10.72 -3.33 -22.49
CA LYS A 446 10.86 -3.55 -23.93
C LYS A 446 11.08 -5.02 -24.28
N LYS A 447 11.89 -5.73 -23.49
CA LYS A 447 12.18 -7.17 -23.67
C LYS A 447 10.93 -8.04 -23.50
N LEU A 448 10.00 -7.65 -22.63
CA LEU A 448 8.71 -8.31 -22.42
C LEU A 448 7.61 -7.86 -23.39
N GLY A 449 7.88 -6.88 -24.25
CA GLY A 449 6.92 -6.38 -25.24
C GLY A 449 5.95 -5.33 -24.70
N PHE A 450 6.25 -4.69 -23.57
CA PHE A 450 5.48 -3.56 -23.07
C PHE A 450 5.73 -2.30 -23.91
N SER A 451 4.68 -1.49 -24.02
CA SER A 451 4.71 -0.11 -24.50
C SER A 451 4.25 0.81 -23.39
N TYR A 452 4.92 1.95 -23.22
CA TYR A 452 4.59 2.95 -22.21
C TYR A 452 4.81 4.36 -22.74
N SER A 453 4.05 5.32 -22.23
CA SER A 453 4.26 6.73 -22.54
C SER A 453 5.24 7.34 -21.53
N GLN A 454 6.35 7.89 -22.01
CA GLN A 454 7.20 8.75 -21.18
C GLN A 454 6.38 10.01 -20.85
N VAL A 455 6.08 10.24 -19.57
CA VAL A 455 5.46 11.50 -19.13
C VAL A 455 6.50 12.60 -19.36
N LYS A 456 6.18 13.52 -20.28
CA LYS A 456 7.05 14.65 -20.64
C LYS A 456 7.25 15.63 -19.50
#